data_AF-A0A1C5U9Z9-F1
#
_entry.id   AF-A0A1C5U9Z9-F1
#
_cell.length_a   1.000
_cell.length_b   1.000
_cell.length_c   1.000
_cell.angle_alpha   90.00
_cell.angle_beta   90.00
_cell.angle_gamma   90.00
#
_symmetry.space_group_name_H-M   'P 1'
#
loop_
_entity.id
_entity.type
_entity.pdbx_description
1 polymer ?
#
loop_
_entity_poly.entity_id
_entity_poly.type
_entity_poly.pdbx_seq_one_letter_code
_entity_poly.pdbx_strand_id
1 'polypeptide(L)'
;MMWKNEVYRQLRSQHLFENEAHQSRFKELLDCYSQAVFFTPGLCKCMYLSCWDEEHFVIMLDMLNQLKLKDHMTLSDMNENGKLMVEEMPDDDYEATIMQLSCNFLSGTPFDQTSLPKNFDPKGRHIIEQALKASAVIDSIPRS
;
A
#
# COMPACT_ATOMS: atom_id res chain seq x y z
N MET A 1 2.89 -4.64 23.13
CA MET A 1 1.89 -5.00 22.09
C MET A 1 2.62 -5.02 20.76
N MET A 2 2.44 -6.04 19.91
CA MET A 2 3.14 -6.09 18.62
C MET A 2 2.69 -4.90 17.75
N TRP A 3 3.64 -4.19 17.11
CA TRP A 3 3.38 -3.02 16.25
C TRP A 3 2.23 -3.24 15.27
N LYS A 4 2.17 -4.42 14.63
CA LYS A 4 1.10 -4.81 13.70
C LYS A 4 -0.31 -4.74 14.31
N ASN A 5 -0.45 -5.15 15.58
CA ASN A 5 -1.75 -5.18 16.25
C ASN A 5 -2.23 -3.76 16.53
N GLU A 6 -1.29 -2.85 16.83
CA GLU A 6 -1.60 -1.45 17.04
C GLU A 6 -1.98 -0.75 15.73
N VAL A 7 -1.25 -1.02 14.63
CA VAL A 7 -1.62 -0.56 13.28
C VAL A 7 -3.04 -0.97 12.94
N TYR A 8 -3.34 -2.27 13.00
CA TYR A 8 -4.67 -2.77 12.68
C TYR A 8 -5.76 -2.17 13.57
N ARG A 9 -5.50 -2.05 14.88
CA ARG A 9 -6.45 -1.46 15.82
C ARG A 9 -6.74 0.00 15.51
N GLN A 10 -5.72 0.80 15.24
CA GLN A 10 -5.85 2.24 14.96
C GLN A 10 -6.61 2.48 13.66
N LEU A 11 -6.22 1.80 12.56
CA LEU A 11 -6.91 1.90 11.27
C LEU A 11 -8.40 1.53 11.38
N ARG A 12 -8.71 0.46 12.12
CA ARG A 12 -10.09 0.04 12.38
C ARG A 12 -10.87 1.05 13.22
N SER A 13 -10.28 1.56 14.30
CA SER A 13 -10.94 2.50 15.21
C SER A 13 -11.24 3.86 14.56
N GLN A 14 -10.47 4.22 13.53
CA GLN A 14 -10.65 5.45 12.77
C GLN A 14 -11.48 5.24 11.50
N HIS A 15 -12.08 4.06 11.31
CA HIS A 15 -12.93 3.72 10.17
C HIS A 15 -12.25 3.95 8.81
N LEU A 16 -10.96 3.63 8.70
CA LEU A 16 -10.20 3.87 7.47
C LEU A 16 -10.40 2.77 6.41
N PHE A 17 -10.85 1.57 6.80
CA PHE A 17 -11.22 0.53 5.84
C PHE A 17 -12.52 0.87 5.11
N GLU A 18 -12.48 0.74 3.79
CA GLU A 18 -13.64 0.97 2.91
C GLU A 18 -14.82 0.05 3.23
N ASN A 19 -14.52 -1.24 3.47
CA ASN A 19 -15.51 -2.26 3.81
C ASN A 19 -14.84 -3.46 4.48
N GLU A 20 -15.65 -4.45 4.87
CA GLU A 20 -15.17 -5.67 5.54
C GLU A 20 -14.19 -6.50 4.68
N ALA A 21 -14.33 -6.47 3.35
CA ALA A 21 -13.43 -7.20 2.46
C ALA A 21 -12.04 -6.55 2.42
N HIS A 22 -11.96 -5.23 2.29
CA HIS A 22 -10.72 -4.46 2.40
C HIS A 22 -10.04 -4.73 3.76
N GLN A 23 -10.80 -4.66 4.85
CA GLN A 23 -10.29 -4.96 6.19
C GLN A 23 -9.74 -6.40 6.30
N SER A 24 -10.46 -7.38 5.76
CA SER A 24 -10.08 -8.80 5.86
C SER A 24 -8.80 -9.10 5.07
N ARG A 25 -8.69 -8.60 3.84
CA ARG A 25 -7.48 -8.74 3.00
C ARG A 25 -6.26 -8.11 3.67
N PHE A 26 -6.40 -6.90 4.21
CA PHE A 26 -5.29 -6.25 4.90
C PHE A 26 -4.84 -7.03 6.14
N LYS A 27 -5.80 -7.53 6.92
CA LYS A 27 -5.52 -8.36 8.10
C LYS A 27 -4.75 -9.63 7.71
N GLU A 28 -5.14 -10.27 6.62
CA GLU A 28 -4.47 -11.47 6.10
C GLU A 28 -3.00 -11.18 5.76
N LEU A 29 -2.72 -10.16 4.95
CA LEU A 29 -1.35 -9.79 4.61
C LEU A 29 -0.54 -9.43 5.86
N LEU A 30 -1.13 -8.65 6.77
CA LEU A 30 -0.45 -8.22 7.99
C LEU A 30 -0.11 -9.40 8.91
N ASP A 31 -0.99 -10.40 9.01
CA ASP A 31 -0.72 -11.59 9.79
C ASP A 31 0.36 -12.49 9.19
N CYS A 32 0.40 -12.60 7.87
CA CYS A 32 1.36 -13.44 7.14
C CYS A 32 2.77 -12.86 7.05
N TYR A 33 2.91 -11.53 6.89
CA TYR A 33 4.18 -10.92 6.48
C TYR A 33 4.79 -9.91 7.46
N SER A 34 4.07 -9.48 8.50
CA SER A 34 4.58 -8.47 9.45
C SER A 34 5.83 -8.86 10.24
N GLN A 35 6.16 -10.16 10.29
CA GLN A 35 7.37 -10.69 10.94
C GLN A 35 8.47 -11.03 9.94
N ALA A 36 8.24 -10.80 8.64
CA ALA A 36 9.26 -11.05 7.63
C ALA A 36 10.40 -10.02 7.73
N VAL A 37 11.63 -10.44 7.42
CA VAL A 37 12.82 -9.58 7.53
C VAL A 37 12.78 -8.35 6.61
N PHE A 38 12.05 -8.42 5.51
CA PHE A 38 11.87 -7.32 4.56
C PHE A 38 10.73 -6.37 4.96
N PHE A 39 9.99 -6.64 6.04
CA PHE A 39 8.79 -5.90 6.36
C PHE A 39 9.09 -4.49 6.91
N THR A 40 8.67 -3.45 6.17
CA THR A 40 8.88 -2.03 6.53
C THR A 40 7.54 -1.31 6.74
N PRO A 41 7.51 -0.12 7.37
CA PRO A 41 6.28 0.68 7.43
C PRO A 41 5.78 1.05 6.03
N GLY A 42 6.70 1.36 5.11
CA GLY A 42 6.42 1.61 3.70
C GLY A 42 5.67 0.45 3.05
N LEU A 43 6.19 -0.78 3.18
CA LEU A 43 5.51 -1.97 2.67
C LEU A 43 4.12 -2.19 3.30
N CYS A 44 3.97 -1.90 4.60
CA CYS A 44 2.67 -1.98 5.26
C CYS A 44 1.63 -1.03 4.63
N LYS A 45 2.05 0.15 4.17
CA LYS A 45 1.18 1.10 3.46
C LYS A 45 0.83 0.60 2.07
N CYS A 46 1.78 0.00 1.35
CA CYS A 46 1.52 -0.64 0.06
C CYS A 46 0.54 -1.79 0.19
N MET A 47 0.69 -2.64 1.23
CA MET A 47 -0.25 -3.70 1.54
C MET A 47 -1.65 -3.15 1.77
N TYR A 48 -1.79 -2.10 2.60
CA TYR A 48 -3.07 -1.43 2.82
C TYR A 48 -3.70 -0.96 1.50
N LEU A 49 -2.95 -0.20 0.69
CA LEU A 49 -3.42 0.31 -0.59
C LEU A 49 -3.86 -0.80 -1.54
N SER A 50 -3.07 -1.87 -1.66
CA SER A 50 -3.36 -3.00 -2.56
C SER A 50 -4.58 -3.82 -2.15
N CYS A 51 -5.04 -3.72 -0.90
CA CYS A 51 -6.21 -4.45 -0.42
C CYS A 51 -7.55 -3.83 -0.84
N TRP A 52 -7.53 -2.73 -1.60
CA TRP A 52 -8.74 -2.02 -2.02
C TRP A 52 -9.71 -2.91 -2.79
N ASP A 53 -9.18 -3.71 -3.71
CA ASP A 53 -9.91 -4.71 -4.48
C ASP A 53 -9.16 -6.03 -4.54
N GLU A 54 -9.73 -7.02 -5.23
CA GLU A 54 -9.18 -8.36 -5.32
C GLU A 54 -7.99 -8.46 -6.27
N GLU A 55 -8.02 -7.70 -7.37
CA GLU A 55 -6.98 -7.74 -8.40
C GLU A 55 -5.64 -7.26 -7.85
N HIS A 56 -5.64 -6.08 -7.23
CA HIS A 56 -4.45 -5.51 -6.60
C HIS A 56 -3.97 -6.34 -5.41
N PHE A 57 -4.89 -6.96 -4.67
CA PHE A 57 -4.56 -7.82 -3.54
C PHE A 57 -3.80 -9.06 -3.99
N VAL A 58 -4.26 -9.73 -5.05
CA VAL A 58 -3.59 -10.93 -5.60
C VAL A 58 -2.18 -10.57 -6.09
N ILE A 59 -2.04 -9.44 -6.78
CA ILE A 59 -0.74 -8.93 -7.25
C ILE A 59 0.23 -8.70 -6.07
N MET A 60 -0.23 -8.04 -5.00
CA MET A 60 0.57 -7.83 -3.80
C MET A 60 0.92 -9.15 -3.09
N LEU A 61 -0.03 -10.06 -2.98
CA LEU A 61 0.18 -11.35 -2.33
C LEU A 61 1.27 -12.16 -3.05
N ASP A 62 1.25 -12.19 -4.38
CA ASP A 62 2.28 -12.84 -5.18
C ASP A 62 3.66 -12.20 -4.95
N MET A 63 3.76 -10.87 -4.98
CA MET A 63 5.01 -10.17 -4.70
C MET A 63 5.57 -10.47 -3.31
N LEU A 64 4.70 -10.48 -2.28
CA LEU A 64 5.10 -10.80 -0.91
C LEU A 64 5.57 -12.25 -0.77
N ASN A 65 4.98 -13.19 -1.51
CA ASN A 65 5.44 -14.57 -1.57
C ASN A 65 6.84 -14.69 -2.19
N GLN A 66 7.08 -14.00 -3.30
CA GLN A 66 8.39 -13.96 -3.94
C GLN A 66 9.47 -13.36 -3.01
N LEU A 67 9.16 -12.25 -2.32
CA LEU A 67 10.06 -11.64 -1.31
C LEU A 67 10.38 -12.61 -0.16
N LYS A 68 9.38 -13.37 0.30
CA LYS A 68 9.52 -14.33 1.40
C LYS A 68 10.37 -15.54 1.03
N LEU A 69 10.26 -16.02 -0.20
CA LEU A 69 11.07 -17.13 -0.70
C LEU A 69 12.52 -16.72 -0.96
N LYS A 70 12.84 -15.40 -0.96
CA LYS A 70 14.17 -14.83 -1.22
C LYS A 70 14.82 -15.32 -2.53
N ASP A 71 14.01 -15.82 -3.45
CA ASP A 71 14.51 -16.52 -4.63
C ASP A 71 15.13 -15.51 -5.59
N HIS A 72 14.41 -14.40 -5.89
CA HIS A 72 14.80 -13.46 -6.95
C HIS A 72 14.37 -11.99 -6.78
N MET A 73 13.85 -11.56 -5.62
CA MET A 73 13.29 -10.20 -5.49
C MET A 73 13.60 -9.53 -4.14
N THR A 74 13.90 -8.24 -4.20
CA THR A 74 14.09 -7.31 -3.07
C THR A 74 13.05 -6.19 -3.10
N LEU A 75 12.98 -5.37 -2.05
CA LEU A 75 12.14 -4.17 -2.06
C LEU A 75 12.59 -3.12 -3.09
N SER A 76 13.88 -3.09 -3.46
CA SER A 76 14.37 -2.22 -4.53
C SER A 76 13.80 -2.67 -5.87
N ASP A 77 13.89 -3.98 -6.15
CA ASP A 77 13.36 -4.56 -7.38
C ASP A 77 11.84 -4.35 -7.48
N MET A 78 11.10 -4.48 -6.37
CA MET A 78 9.67 -4.19 -6.32
C MET A 78 9.36 -2.73 -6.69
N ASN A 79 10.13 -1.78 -6.15
CA ASN A 79 9.95 -0.36 -6.45
C ASN A 79 10.37 0.00 -7.90
N GLU A 80 11.41 -0.64 -8.43
CA GLU A 80 11.85 -0.46 -9.81
C GLU A 80 10.82 -1.02 -10.80
N ASN A 81 10.33 -2.24 -10.57
CA ASN A 81 9.27 -2.85 -11.37
C ASN A 81 7.99 -2.01 -11.34
N GLY A 82 7.60 -1.49 -10.17
CA GLY A 82 6.43 -0.63 -10.05
C GLY A 82 6.55 0.66 -10.88
N LYS A 83 7.74 1.27 -10.94
CA LYS A 83 7.99 2.45 -11.78
C LYS A 83 7.91 2.14 -13.27
N LEU A 84 8.48 1.02 -13.71
CA LEU A 84 8.38 0.57 -15.11
C LEU A 84 6.91 0.33 -15.51
N MET A 85 6.11 -0.28 -14.64
CA MET A 85 4.68 -0.47 -14.89
C MET A 85 3.94 0.86 -15.05
N VAL A 86 4.26 1.88 -14.26
CA VAL A 86 3.66 3.23 -14.38
C VAL A 86 3.94 3.83 -15.77
N GLU A 87 5.16 3.64 -16.31
CA GLU A 87 5.53 4.16 -17.63
C GLU A 87 4.77 3.50 -18.79
N GLU A 88 4.26 2.29 -18.59
CA GLU A 88 3.49 1.54 -19.60
C GLU A 88 1.97 1.78 -19.53
N MET A 89 1.49 2.43 -18.46
CA MET A 89 0.06 2.67 -18.25
C MET A 89 -0.45 3.89 -19.06
N PRO A 90 -1.73 3.89 -19.48
CA PRO A 90 -2.35 5.07 -20.09
C PRO A 90 -2.36 6.27 -19.15
N ASP A 91 -2.04 7.46 -19.67
CA ASP A 91 -2.02 8.72 -18.90
C ASP A 91 -3.40 9.11 -18.32
N ASP A 92 -4.48 8.60 -18.89
CA ASP A 92 -5.86 8.88 -18.48
C ASP A 92 -6.42 7.89 -17.44
N ASP A 93 -5.66 6.87 -17.07
CA ASP A 93 -6.01 5.91 -16.03
C ASP A 93 -5.48 6.38 -14.65
N TYR A 94 -6.38 6.44 -13.67
CA TYR A 94 -5.98 6.79 -12.31
C TYR A 94 -5.09 5.71 -11.67
N GLU A 95 -5.10 4.46 -12.19
CA GLU A 95 -4.29 3.35 -11.68
C GLU A 95 -2.78 3.64 -11.73
N ALA A 96 -2.30 4.39 -12.74
CA ALA A 96 -0.91 4.83 -12.81
C ALA A 96 -0.51 5.68 -11.59
N THR A 97 -1.43 6.54 -11.13
CA THR A 97 -1.21 7.38 -9.95
C THR A 97 -1.26 6.55 -8.66
N ILE A 98 -2.13 5.54 -8.59
CA ILE A 98 -2.20 4.59 -7.46
C ILE A 98 -0.90 3.80 -7.34
N MET A 99 -0.38 3.30 -8.46
CA MET A 99 0.89 2.58 -8.49
C MET A 99 2.06 3.49 -8.10
N GLN A 100 2.08 4.74 -8.58
CA GLN A 100 3.08 5.73 -8.17
C GLN A 100 3.01 6.02 -6.66
N LEU A 101 1.81 6.11 -6.07
CA LEU A 101 1.64 6.25 -4.62
C LEU A 101 2.23 5.06 -3.86
N SER A 102 2.02 3.83 -4.35
CA SER A 102 2.64 2.62 -3.79
C SER A 102 4.17 2.70 -3.81
N CYS A 103 4.77 3.12 -4.94
CA CYS A 103 6.22 3.31 -5.06
C CYS A 103 6.74 4.40 -4.11
N ASN A 104 5.97 5.49 -3.95
CA ASN A 104 6.30 6.57 -3.00
C ASN A 104 6.28 6.05 -1.56
N PHE A 105 5.33 5.20 -1.19
CA PHE A 105 5.31 4.56 0.13
C PHE A 105 6.50 3.64 0.39
N LEU A 106 6.90 2.82 -0.59
CA LEU A 106 8.09 1.96 -0.46
C LEU A 106 9.37 2.78 -0.28
N SER A 107 9.53 3.84 -1.06
CA SER A 107 10.73 4.69 -1.08
C SER A 107 10.76 5.77 0.01
N GLY A 108 9.65 6.01 0.72
CA GLY A 108 9.52 7.10 1.69
C GLY A 108 9.42 8.48 1.04
N THR A 109 9.05 8.55 -0.25
CA THR A 109 8.88 9.81 -0.99
C THR A 109 7.52 10.44 -0.65
N PRO A 110 7.44 11.75 -0.35
CA PRO A 110 6.16 12.43 -0.15
C PRO A 110 5.29 12.38 -1.41
N PHE A 111 3.97 12.35 -1.22
CA PHE A 111 3.00 12.48 -2.31
C PHE A 111 2.30 13.84 -2.21
N ASP A 112 2.36 14.63 -3.29
CA ASP A 112 1.68 15.92 -3.36
C ASP A 112 0.27 15.76 -3.91
N GLN A 113 -0.75 15.83 -3.04
CA GLN A 113 -2.14 15.77 -3.49
C GLN A 113 -2.55 16.96 -4.38
N THR A 114 -1.83 18.09 -4.29
CA THR A 114 -2.16 19.30 -5.06
C THR A 114 -1.79 19.17 -6.53
N SER A 115 -0.93 18.20 -6.88
CA SER A 115 -0.57 17.90 -8.27
C SER A 115 -1.64 17.10 -9.02
N LEU A 116 -2.65 16.56 -8.32
CA LEU A 116 -3.74 15.82 -8.95
C LEU A 116 -4.62 16.75 -9.80
N PRO A 117 -4.94 16.39 -11.06
CA PRO A 117 -5.84 17.17 -11.90
C PRO A 117 -7.18 17.45 -11.21
N LYS A 118 -7.77 18.63 -11.45
CA LYS A 118 -9.09 18.98 -10.87
C LYS A 118 -10.19 18.01 -11.31
N ASN A 119 -10.08 17.49 -12.54
CA ASN A 119 -10.95 16.50 -13.14
C ASN A 119 -10.44 15.06 -12.97
N PHE A 120 -9.52 14.81 -12.03
CA PHE A 120 -9.04 13.46 -11.73
C PHE A 120 -10.20 12.56 -11.30
N ASP A 121 -10.10 11.27 -11.63
CA ASP A 121 -11.16 10.30 -11.38
C ASP A 121 -11.59 10.31 -9.89
N PRO A 122 -12.90 10.43 -9.59
CA PRO A 122 -13.39 10.49 -8.20
C PRO A 122 -13.06 9.25 -7.37
N LYS A 123 -13.10 8.06 -7.97
CA LYS A 123 -12.76 6.80 -7.31
C LYS A 123 -11.26 6.79 -7.00
N GLY A 124 -10.42 7.09 -7.99
CA GLY A 124 -8.97 7.20 -7.79
C GLY A 124 -8.61 8.20 -6.69
N ARG A 125 -9.25 9.38 -6.68
CA ARG A 125 -9.06 10.41 -5.65
C ARG A 125 -9.39 9.89 -4.25
N HIS A 126 -10.54 9.23 -4.09
CA HIS A 126 -10.96 8.66 -2.82
C HIS A 126 -9.96 7.62 -2.31
N ILE A 127 -9.48 6.72 -3.18
CA ILE A 127 -8.47 5.71 -2.83
C ILE A 127 -7.20 6.39 -2.30
N ILE A 128 -6.67 7.38 -3.02
CA ILE A 128 -5.45 8.12 -2.65
C ILE A 128 -5.64 8.79 -1.29
N GLU A 129 -6.76 9.48 -1.08
CA GLU A 129 -7.03 10.20 0.16
C GLU A 129 -7.12 9.24 1.36
N GLN A 130 -7.80 8.09 1.21
CA GLN A 130 -7.87 7.09 2.28
C GLN A 130 -6.52 6.43 2.56
N ALA A 131 -5.74 6.13 1.52
CA ALA A 131 -4.41 5.57 1.65
C ALA A 131 -3.44 6.54 2.37
N LEU A 132 -3.53 7.84 2.09
CA LEU A 132 -2.71 8.86 2.74
C LEU A 132 -3.10 9.06 4.22
N LYS A 133 -4.40 9.00 4.56
CA LYS A 133 -4.85 8.98 5.96
C LYS A 133 -4.32 7.76 6.71
N ALA A 134 -4.44 6.57 6.11
CA ALA A 134 -3.90 5.34 6.69
C ALA A 134 -2.38 5.39 6.84
N SER A 135 -1.67 5.92 5.84
CA SER A 135 -0.22 6.14 5.89
C SER A 135 0.20 7.00 7.09
N ALA A 136 -0.49 8.11 7.33
CA ALA A 136 -0.23 8.98 8.48
C ALA A 136 -0.44 8.25 9.82
N VAL A 137 -1.47 7.41 9.92
CA VAL A 137 -1.69 6.57 11.10
C VAL A 137 -0.56 5.56 11.28
N ILE A 138 -0.16 4.86 10.21
CA ILE A 138 0.94 3.88 10.24
C ILE A 138 2.26 4.52 10.69
N ASP A 139 2.57 5.72 10.20
CA ASP A 139 3.79 6.46 10.56
C ASP A 139 3.79 6.97 11.99
N SER A 140 2.61 7.26 12.55
CA SER A 140 2.48 7.73 13.93
C SER A 140 2.78 6.67 14.99
N ILE A 141 2.83 5.38 14.60
CA ILE A 141 3.00 4.26 15.53
C ILE A 141 4.49 3.89 15.64
N PRO A 142 5.13 4.07 16.81
CA PRO A 142 6.56 3.80 16.96
C PRO A 142 6.91 2.33 16.74
N ARG A 143 7.95 2.04 15.95
CA ARG A 143 8.57 0.71 15.90
C ARG A 143 9.54 0.55 17.07
N SER A 144 9.12 -0.23 18.07
CA SER A 144 9.96 -0.67 19.20
C SER A 144 10.95 -1.73 18.78
#